data_AF-A0AAW6JHT5-F1
#
_entry.id   AF-A0AAW6JHT5-F1
#
_cell.length_a   1.000
_cell.length_b   1.000
_cell.length_c   1.000
_cell.angle_alpha   90.00
_cell.angle_beta   90.00
_cell.angle_gamma   90.00
#
_symmetry.space_group_name_H-M   'P 1'
#
loop_
_entity.id
_entity.type
_entity.pdbx_description
1 polymer ?
#
loop_
_entity_poly.entity_id
_entity_poly.type
_entity_poly.pdbx_seq_one_letter_code
_entity_poly.pdbx_strand_id
1 'polypeptide(L)' 'MYTTGQLAQKCNVSIRTIQYYDRRGLLHAKRTENGLRHYNDQDLKQLQEGTVA' A
#
# COMPACT_ATOMS: atom_id res chain seq x y z
N MET A 1 -4.17 -8.06 5.64
CA MET A 1 -4.32 -7.78 4.19
C MET A 1 -5.24 -6.58 4.02
N TYR A 2 -4.81 -5.60 3.24
CA TYR A 2 -5.49 -4.33 3.02
C TYR A 2 -5.62 -4.07 1.53
N THR A 3 -6.75 -3.50 1.12
CA THR A 3 -6.90 -2.95 -0.23
C THR A 3 -6.23 -1.57 -0.32
N THR A 4 -5.99 -1.08 -1.53
CA THR A 4 -5.44 0.27 -1.76
C THR A 4 -6.21 1.36 -1.01
N GLY A 5 -7.54 1.25 -0.95
CA GLY A 5 -8.40 2.21 -0.24
C GLY A 5 -8.29 2.11 1.28
N GLN A 6 -8.27 0.90 1.83
CA GLN A 6 -8.08 0.70 3.28
C GLN A 6 -6.71 1.19 3.74
N LEU A 7 -5.68 0.96 2.93
CA LEU A 7 -4.33 1.38 3.27
C LEU A 7 -4.17 2.90 3.19
N ALA A 8 -4.80 3.53 2.18
CA ALA A 8 -4.90 4.98 2.08
C ALA A 8 -5.57 5.60 3.33
N GLN A 9 -6.71 5.04 3.78
CA GLN A 9 -7.39 5.49 4.99
C GLN A 9 -6.55 5.31 6.26
N LYS A 10 -5.92 4.15 6.44
CA LYS A 10 -5.11 3.87 7.65
C LYS A 10 -3.86 4.74 7.74
N CYS A 11 -3.19 4.99 6.63
CA CYS A 11 -2.01 5.86 6.58
C CYS A 11 -2.37 7.34 6.45
N ASN A 12 -3.66 7.69 6.40
CA ASN A 12 -4.16 9.05 6.18
C ASN A 12 -3.53 9.72 4.93
N VAL A 13 -3.32 8.93 3.88
CA VAL A 13 -2.78 9.38 2.59
C VAL A 13 -3.81 9.19 1.49
N SER A 14 -3.62 9.88 0.37
CA SER A 14 -4.50 9.69 -0.78
C SER A 14 -4.27 8.32 -1.45
N ILE A 15 -5.32 7.74 -2.04
CA ILE A 15 -5.22 6.54 -2.89
C ILE A 15 -4.17 6.74 -3.99
N ARG A 16 -4.07 7.96 -4.54
CA ARG A 16 -3.06 8.35 -5.53
C ARG A 16 -1.63 8.15 -5.03
N THR A 17 -1.38 8.42 -3.75
CA THR A 17 -0.07 8.24 -3.11
C THR A 17 0.29 6.75 -3.03
N ILE A 18 -0.66 5.91 -2.62
CA ILE A 18 -0.48 4.45 -2.62
C ILE A 18 -0.21 3.94 -4.05
N GLN A 19 -1.00 4.36 -5.04
CA GLN A 19 -0.80 4.00 -6.45
C GLN A 19 0.52 4.52 -7.02
N TYR A 20 1.00 5.66 -6.54
CA TYR A 20 2.30 6.21 -6.94
C TYR A 20 3.44 5.32 -6.43
N TYR A 21 3.40 4.94 -5.16
CA TYR A 21 4.38 4.03 -4.57
C TYR A 21 4.31 2.61 -5.15
N ASP A 22 3.11 2.10 -5.43
CA ASP A 22 2.88 0.84 -6.13
C ASP A 22 3.52 0.85 -7.54
N ARG A 23 3.34 1.95 -8.31
CA ARG A 23 3.97 2.11 -9.62
C ARG A 23 5.48 2.27 -9.57
N ARG A 24 6.03 2.86 -8.51
CA ARG A 24 7.49 2.95 -8.29
C ARG A 24 8.10 1.66 -7.74
N GLY A 25 7.31 0.65 -7.41
CA GLY A 25 7.79 -0.59 -6.78
C GLY A 25 8.23 -0.40 -5.32
N LEU A 26 7.81 0.69 -4.69
CA LEU A 26 8.10 0.99 -3.28
C LEU A 26 7.16 0.25 -2.33
N LEU A 27 6.01 -0.24 -2.83
CA LEU A 27 5.10 -1.12 -2.09
C LEU A 27 5.06 -2.50 -2.73
N HIS A 28 5.13 -3.54 -1.91
CA HIS A 28 5.06 -4.92 -2.38
C HIS A 28 3.61 -5.44 -2.28
N ALA A 29 2.79 -5.05 -3.25
CA ALA A 29 1.45 -5.60 -3.38
C ALA A 29 1.53 -7.11 -3.67
N LYS A 30 1.01 -7.93 -2.75
CA LYS A 30 0.76 -9.34 -3.04
C LYS A 30 -0.46 -9.44 -3.95
N ARG A 31 -0.33 -10.19 -5.04
CA ARG A 31 -1.47 -10.56 -5.88
C ARG A 31 -2.17 -11.75 -5.25
N THR A 32 -3.47 -11.64 -4.99
CA THR A 32 -4.31 -12.79 -4.69
C THR A 32 -4.56 -13.61 -5.96
N GLU A 33 -5.05 -14.84 -5.83
CA GLU A 33 -5.43 -15.69 -6.99
C GLU A 33 -6.39 -14.99 -7.95
N ASN A 34 -7.23 -14.08 -7.44
CA ASN A 34 -8.16 -13.27 -8.24
C ASN A 34 -7.51 -12.05 -8.92
N GLY A 35 -6.18 -11.90 -8.85
CA GLY A 35 -5.44 -10.80 -9.47
C GLY A 35 -5.57 -9.44 -8.76
N LEU A 36 -6.20 -9.39 -7.58
CA LEU A 36 -6.31 -8.17 -6.78
C LEU A 36 -5.02 -7.86 -6.02
N ARG A 37 -4.72 -6.57 -5.87
CA ARG A 37 -3.59 -6.07 -5.08
C ARG A 37 -3.97 -6.01 -3.61
N HIS A 38 -3.28 -6.80 -2.80
CA HIS A 38 -3.42 -6.82 -1.36
C HIS A 38 -2.08 -6.44 -0.72
N TYR A 39 -2.15 -5.51 0.22
CA TYR A 39 -1.00 -5.05 0.98
C TYR A 39 -1.05 -5.66 2.39
N ASN A 40 0.10 -5.89 3.00
CA ASN A 40 0.17 -6.47 4.34
C ASN A 40 0.46 -5.40 5.39
N ASP A 41 0.36 -5.79 6.66
CA ASP A 41 0.66 -4.92 7.79
C ASP A 41 2.10 -4.38 7.75
N GLN A 42 3.05 -5.09 7.12
CA GLN A 42 4.39 -4.57 6.86
C GLN A 42 4.40 -3.35 5.92
N ASP A 43 3.68 -3.41 4.79
CA ASP A 43 3.57 -2.28 3.85
C ASP A 43 2.94 -1.07 4.56
N LEU A 44 1.97 -1.34 5.44
CA LEU A 44 1.31 -0.32 6.24
C LEU A 44 2.28 0.33 7.23
N LYS A 45 3.07 -0.48 7.95
CA LYS A 45 4.11 0.01 8.87
C LYS A 45 5.14 0.86 8.13
N GLN A 46 5.60 0.42 6.95
CA GLN A 46 6.57 1.18 6.14
C GLN A 46 6.03 2.55 5.71
N LEU A 47 4.75 2.63 5.33
CA LEU A 47 4.10 3.88 4.98
C LEU A 47 3.84 4.79 6.18
N GLN A 48 3.51 4.20 7.34
CA GLN A 48 3.19 4.95 8.55
C GLN A 48 4.45 5.45 9.28
N GLU A 49 5.56 4.71 9.19
CA GLU A 49 6.85 5.07 9.80
C GLU A 49 7.67 6.05 8.95
N GLY A 50 7.20 6.42 7.75
CA GLY A 50 7.85 7.44 6.92
C GLY A 50 9.15 6.99 6.24
N THR A 51 9.43 5.68 6.23
CA THR A 51 10.61 5.10 5.57
C THR A 51 10.54 5.24 4.04
N VAL A 52 9.36 5.51 3.50
CA VAL A 52 9.14 5.85 2.09
C VAL A 52 9.25 7.38 1.91
N ALA A 53 10.47 7.91 2.07
CA ALA A 53 10.80 9.31 1.81
C ALA A 53 11.59 9.44 0.50
#